data_AF-A0A520MJK9-F1
#
_entry.id   AF-A0A520MJK9-F1
#
_cell.length_a   1.000
_cell.length_b   1.000
_cell.length_c   1.000
_cell.angle_alpha   90.00
_cell.angle_beta   90.00
_cell.angle_gamma   90.00
#
_symmetry.space_group_name_H-M   'P 1'
#
loop_
_entity.id
_entity.type
_entity.pdbx_description
1 polymer ?
#
loop_
_entity_poly.entity_id
_entity_poly.type
_entity_poly.pdbx_seq_one_letter_code
_entity_poly.pdbx_strand_id
1 'polypeptide(L)'
;MITSSIKTNLILKEIGVTRYSLRSKKEKTNDKEIHIYQKGNILTLLEICFNDLPKDQVVLLKAIVGTIKPNESNELIESISFKSINDVHKIISSKKELRGIITFTIDNLEIESPLPIIRSNTLDEIIKNPSLKKSLWENIKKDLIK
;
A
#
# COMPACT_ATOMS: atom_id res chain seq x y z
N MET A 1 -49.88 17.57 -16.78
CA MET A 1 -48.65 17.92 -17.53
C MET A 1 -47.55 16.98 -17.05
N ILE A 2 -47.18 15.97 -17.86
CA ILE A 2 -46.24 14.91 -17.47
C ILE A 2 -44.85 15.35 -17.92
N THR A 3 -43.93 15.57 -16.99
CA THR A 3 -42.56 16.01 -17.31
C THR A 3 -41.77 14.87 -17.96
N SER A 4 -40.85 15.22 -18.88
CA SER A 4 -40.05 14.28 -19.69
C SER A 4 -39.27 13.21 -18.90
N SER A 5 -39.12 13.38 -17.58
CA SER A 5 -38.53 12.39 -16.68
C SER A 5 -39.38 11.12 -16.53
N ILE A 6 -40.71 11.24 -16.48
CA ILE A 6 -41.62 10.11 -16.20
C ILE A 6 -41.77 9.21 -17.44
N LYS A 7 -41.80 9.80 -18.65
CA LYS A 7 -41.89 9.04 -19.92
C LYS A 7 -40.65 8.18 -20.17
N THR A 8 -39.46 8.69 -19.86
CA THR A 8 -38.20 7.97 -20.05
C THR A 8 -38.09 6.75 -19.11
N ASN A 9 -38.64 6.87 -17.90
CA ASN A 9 -38.67 5.79 -16.91
C ASN A 9 -39.62 4.63 -17.27
N LEU A 10 -40.68 4.89 -18.03
CA LEU A 10 -41.61 3.84 -18.46
C LEU A 10 -40.99 2.96 -19.57
N ILE A 11 -40.29 3.61 -20.52
CA ILE A 11 -39.67 2.96 -21.68
C ILE A 11 -38.59 1.97 -21.24
N LEU A 12 -37.74 2.36 -20.27
CA LEU A 12 -36.63 1.51 -19.79
C LEU A 12 -37.11 0.23 -19.07
N LYS A 13 -38.31 0.25 -18.49
CA LYS A 13 -38.91 -0.90 -17.81
C LYS A 13 -39.50 -1.91 -18.80
N GLU A 14 -40.06 -1.45 -19.93
CA GLU A 14 -40.65 -2.33 -20.94
C GLU A 14 -39.61 -3.14 -21.74
N ILE A 15 -38.38 -2.62 -21.88
CA ILE A 15 -37.29 -3.26 -22.64
C ILE A 15 -36.43 -4.25 -21.82
N GLY A 16 -36.84 -4.61 -20.60
CA GLY A 16 -36.17 -5.65 -19.80
C GLY A 16 -34.82 -5.26 -19.19
N VAL A 17 -34.43 -3.99 -19.22
CA VAL A 17 -33.17 -3.54 -18.62
C VAL A 17 -33.36 -3.43 -17.10
N THR A 18 -32.71 -4.33 -16.35
CA THR A 18 -32.70 -4.27 -14.88
C THR A 18 -32.15 -2.93 -14.42
N ARG A 19 -32.92 -2.24 -13.57
CA ARG A 19 -32.56 -0.96 -12.96
C ARG A 19 -31.10 -0.97 -12.50
N TYR A 20 -30.35 0.07 -12.87
CA TYR A 20 -29.22 0.51 -12.05
C TYR A 20 -29.80 0.90 -10.69
N SER A 21 -29.77 -0.01 -9.71
CA SER A 21 -29.94 0.40 -8.31
C SER A 21 -28.77 1.32 -8.01
N LEU A 22 -29.05 2.57 -7.63
CA LEU A 22 -28.05 3.41 -7.00
C LEU A 22 -27.38 2.55 -5.92
N ARG A 23 -26.08 2.27 -6.08
CA ARG A 23 -25.29 1.50 -5.13
C ARG A 23 -25.58 2.08 -3.75
N SER A 24 -26.07 1.26 -2.83
CA SER A 24 -26.24 1.67 -1.43
C SER A 24 -24.96 2.36 -1.02
N LYS A 25 -25.06 3.59 -0.50
CA LYS A 25 -23.91 4.35 0.01
C LYS A 25 -23.12 3.37 0.89
N LYS A 26 -21.94 2.94 0.43
CA LYS A 26 -20.97 2.26 1.29
C LYS A 26 -20.83 3.21 2.48
N GLU A 27 -21.18 2.74 3.67
CA GLU A 27 -20.82 3.46 4.88
C GLU A 27 -19.34 3.79 4.76
N LYS A 28 -18.99 5.08 4.83
CA LYS A 28 -17.59 5.49 4.90
C LYS A 28 -17.07 5.01 6.24
N THR A 29 -16.62 3.77 6.31
CA THR A 29 -15.75 3.34 7.38
C THR A 29 -14.49 4.18 7.23
N ASN A 30 -14.04 4.83 8.31
CA ASN A 30 -12.74 5.52 8.36
C ASN A 30 -11.58 4.49 8.37
N ASP A 31 -11.73 3.39 7.63
CA ASP A 31 -10.72 2.36 7.55
C ASP A 31 -9.58 2.93 6.71
N LYS A 32 -8.42 3.12 7.36
CA LYS A 32 -7.19 3.46 6.66
C LYS A 32 -6.71 2.20 5.94
N GLU A 33 -6.07 2.36 4.79
CA GLU A 33 -5.50 1.25 4.04
C GLU A 33 -3.98 1.36 4.05
N ILE A 34 -3.30 0.22 4.21
CA ILE A 34 -1.86 0.12 4.03
C ILE A 34 -1.56 -1.03 3.10
N HIS A 35 -0.61 -0.82 2.20
CA HIS A 35 -0.23 -1.83 1.23
C HIS A 35 1.11 -2.43 1.61
N ILE A 36 1.19 -3.74 1.52
CA ILE A 36 2.34 -4.54 1.86
C ILE A 36 2.97 -5.07 0.57
N TYR A 37 4.28 -4.88 0.48
CA TYR A 37 5.15 -5.63 -0.42
C TYR A 37 6.23 -6.31 0.42
N GLN A 38 6.20 -7.64 0.48
CA GLN A 38 7.22 -8.43 1.16
C GLN A 38 8.02 -9.22 0.13
N LYS A 39 9.34 -9.21 0.25
CA LYS A 39 10.23 -10.09 -0.51
C LYS A 39 11.14 -10.81 0.46
N GLY A 40 11.00 -12.14 0.53
CA GLY A 40 11.62 -12.95 1.57
C GLY A 40 11.36 -12.37 2.96
N ASN A 41 12.42 -12.08 3.71
CA ASN A 41 12.40 -11.53 5.06
C ASN A 41 12.36 -9.99 5.15
N ILE A 42 12.17 -9.27 4.04
CA ILE A 42 12.06 -7.80 4.04
C ILE A 42 10.62 -7.39 3.79
N LEU A 43 10.03 -6.68 4.75
CA LEU A 43 8.67 -6.14 4.67
C LEU A 43 8.73 -4.67 4.25
N THR A 44 7.94 -4.29 3.24
CA THR A 44 7.76 -2.90 2.83
C THR A 44 6.31 -2.49 3.01
N LEU A 45 6.11 -1.30 3.59
CA LEU A 45 4.82 -0.65 3.72
C LEU A 45 4.72 0.52 2.74
N LEU A 46 3.62 0.57 1.99
CA LEU A 46 3.38 1.47 0.87
C LEU A 46 2.03 2.16 1.01
N GLU A 47 1.94 3.39 0.49
CA GLU A 47 0.69 4.15 0.38
C GLU A 47 -0.20 3.67 -0.77
N ILE A 48 0.39 3.07 -1.80
CA ILE A 48 -0.30 2.56 -2.98
C ILE A 48 0.06 1.08 -3.12
N CYS A 49 -0.90 0.26 -3.55
CA CYS A 49 -0.68 -1.15 -3.83
C CYS A 49 0.46 -1.33 -4.84
N PHE A 50 1.31 -2.33 -4.61
CA PHE A 50 2.44 -2.61 -5.49
C PHE A 50 2.04 -2.77 -6.97
N ASN A 51 0.88 -3.37 -7.23
CA ASN A 51 0.38 -3.60 -8.59
C ASN A 51 -0.08 -2.31 -9.29
N ASP A 52 -0.39 -1.27 -8.51
CA ASP A 52 -0.85 0.03 -8.99
C ASP A 52 0.27 1.08 -9.00
N LEU A 53 1.49 0.71 -8.58
CA LEU A 53 2.64 1.61 -8.60
C LEU A 53 3.07 1.95 -10.03
N PRO A 54 3.47 3.21 -10.29
CA PRO A 54 4.16 3.60 -11.51
C PRO A 54 5.42 2.76 -11.77
N LYS A 55 5.75 2.53 -13.04
CA LYS A 55 6.85 1.64 -13.45
C LYS A 55 8.21 2.03 -12.85
N ASP A 56 8.50 3.32 -12.80
CA ASP A 56 9.71 3.88 -12.20
C ASP A 56 9.77 3.66 -10.68
N GLN A 57 8.64 3.78 -9.98
CA GLN A 57 8.53 3.44 -8.55
C GLN A 57 8.71 1.94 -8.31
N VAL A 58 8.13 1.07 -9.15
CA VAL A 58 8.36 -0.39 -9.06
C VAL A 58 9.83 -0.72 -9.25
N VAL A 59 10.49 -0.13 -10.25
CA VAL A 59 11.92 -0.33 -10.52
C VAL A 59 12.76 0.12 -9.32
N LEU A 60 12.46 1.30 -8.75
CA LEU A 60 13.15 1.82 -7.57
C LEU A 60 12.97 0.89 -6.36
N LEU A 61 11.74 0.50 -6.05
CA LEU A 61 11.43 -0.38 -4.94
C LEU A 61 12.16 -1.72 -5.06
N LYS A 62 12.09 -2.36 -6.24
CA LYS A 62 12.81 -3.61 -6.50
C LYS A 62 14.32 -3.46 -6.38
N ALA A 63 14.87 -2.33 -6.84
CA ALA A 63 16.29 -2.04 -6.69
C ALA A 63 16.66 -1.94 -5.20
N ILE A 64 15.94 -1.14 -4.42
CA ILE A 64 16.16 -0.95 -2.97
C ILE A 64 16.13 -2.30 -2.25
N VAL A 65 15.04 -3.04 -2.39
CA VAL A 65 14.86 -4.33 -1.71
C VAL A 65 15.89 -5.35 -2.20
N GLY A 66 16.22 -5.35 -3.49
CA GLY A 66 17.26 -6.20 -4.07
C GLY A 66 18.65 -5.95 -3.48
N THR A 67 18.99 -4.70 -3.11
CA THR A 67 20.29 -4.38 -2.49
C THR A 67 20.49 -5.07 -1.14
N ILE A 68 19.39 -5.30 -0.41
CA ILE A 68 19.39 -5.87 0.94
C ILE A 68 19.66 -7.38 0.89
N LYS A 69 19.52 -7.99 -0.30
CA LYS A 69 19.64 -9.43 -0.55
C LYS A 69 18.71 -10.23 0.37
N PRO A 70 17.38 -10.18 0.13
CA PRO A 70 16.43 -10.99 0.88
C PRO A 70 16.78 -12.48 0.80
N ASN A 71 16.45 -13.22 1.85
CA ASN A 71 16.74 -14.67 1.93
C ASN A 71 16.01 -15.50 0.87
N GLU A 72 14.87 -15.03 0.39
CA GLU A 72 14.05 -15.71 -0.61
C GLU A 72 13.61 -14.76 -1.73
N SER A 73 13.32 -15.33 -2.89
CA SER A 73 12.80 -14.61 -4.06
C SER A 73 11.28 -14.45 -4.06
N ASN A 74 10.57 -15.10 -3.14
CA ASN A 74 9.11 -15.07 -3.05
C ASN A 74 8.63 -13.66 -2.74
N GLU A 75 7.65 -13.18 -3.51
CA GLU A 75 7.04 -11.87 -3.34
C GLU A 75 5.61 -12.06 -2.83
N LEU A 76 5.25 -11.34 -1.78
CA LEU A 76 3.90 -11.30 -1.20
C LEU A 76 3.39 -9.86 -1.28
N ILE A 77 2.22 -9.71 -1.88
CA ILE A 77 1.55 -8.43 -2.09
C ILE A 77 0.18 -8.52 -1.44
N GLU A 78 -0.09 -7.66 -0.47
CA GLU A 78 -1.35 -7.62 0.26
C GLU A 78 -1.77 -6.17 0.51
N SER A 79 -3.07 -5.93 0.54
CA SER A 79 -3.63 -4.65 1.00
C SER A 79 -4.45 -4.90 2.24
N ILE A 80 -4.30 -4.04 3.24
CA ILE A 80 -4.94 -4.26 4.53
C ILE A 80 -5.63 -2.99 5.00
N SER A 81 -6.92 -3.12 5.25
CA SER A 81 -7.71 -2.12 5.93
C SER A 81 -7.51 -2.25 7.44
N PHE A 82 -7.20 -1.14 8.11
CA PHE A 82 -6.97 -1.08 9.54
C PHE A 82 -7.73 0.08 10.18
N LYS A 83 -8.16 -0.13 11.44
CA LYS A 83 -8.86 0.90 12.23
C LYS A 83 -7.92 1.57 13.23
N SER A 84 -6.89 0.84 13.66
CA SER A 84 -5.89 1.30 14.62
C SER A 84 -4.50 0.82 14.25
N ILE A 85 -3.46 1.50 14.75
CA ILE A 85 -2.07 1.06 14.57
C ILE A 85 -1.82 -0.34 15.16
N ASN A 86 -2.58 -0.73 16.18
CA ASN A 86 -2.50 -2.07 16.78
C ASN A 86 -2.87 -3.19 15.80
N ASP A 87 -3.70 -2.91 14.80
CA ASP A 87 -4.01 -3.88 13.74
C ASP A 87 -2.77 -4.08 12.85
N VAL A 88 -2.04 -3.01 12.52
CA VAL A 88 -0.76 -3.06 11.81
C VAL A 88 0.28 -3.86 12.59
N HIS A 89 0.35 -3.67 13.92
CA HIS A 89 1.23 -4.46 14.79
C HIS A 89 0.95 -5.96 14.74
N LYS A 90 -0.33 -6.35 14.80
CA LYS A 90 -0.74 -7.76 14.72
C LYS A 90 -0.35 -8.37 13.39
N ILE A 91 -0.48 -7.62 12.29
CA ILE A 91 -0.09 -8.08 10.96
C ILE A 91 1.42 -8.28 10.88
N ILE A 92 2.21 -7.28 11.31
CA ILE A 92 3.68 -7.40 11.32
C ILE A 92 4.12 -8.60 12.16
N SER A 93 3.49 -8.80 13.32
CA SER A 93 3.79 -9.92 14.23
C SER A 93 3.37 -11.28 13.68
N SER A 94 2.39 -11.34 12.76
CA SER A 94 1.95 -12.60 12.14
C SER A 94 2.87 -13.05 11.00
N LYS A 95 3.65 -12.13 10.42
CA LYS A 95 4.66 -12.45 9.41
C LYS A 95 5.86 -13.11 10.08
N LYS A 96 6.17 -14.34 9.68
CA LYS A 96 7.31 -15.09 10.22
C LYS A 96 8.62 -14.62 9.60
N GLU A 97 9.68 -14.66 10.41
CA GLU A 97 11.08 -14.52 9.96
C GLU A 97 11.44 -13.19 9.27
N LEU A 98 10.78 -12.10 9.63
CA LEU A 98 11.18 -10.78 9.15
C LEU A 98 12.55 -10.37 9.73
N ARG A 99 13.42 -9.85 8.86
CA ARG A 99 14.71 -9.25 9.22
C ARG A 99 14.60 -7.74 9.41
N GLY A 100 13.63 -7.10 8.75
CA GLY A 100 13.47 -5.66 8.81
C GLY A 100 12.25 -5.15 8.06
N ILE A 101 11.89 -3.91 8.37
CA ILE A 101 10.71 -3.23 7.85
C ILE A 101 11.14 -1.90 7.25
N ILE A 102 10.62 -1.57 6.07
CA ILE A 102 10.83 -0.28 5.41
C ILE A 102 9.48 0.37 5.15
N THR A 103 9.31 1.63 5.49
CA THR A 103 8.06 2.37 5.25
C THR A 103 8.29 3.50 4.26
N PHE A 104 7.49 3.53 3.18
CA PHE A 104 7.44 4.60 2.19
C PHE A 104 6.05 5.25 2.19
N THR A 105 5.63 5.76 3.35
CA THR A 105 4.31 6.36 3.59
C THR A 105 4.47 7.82 3.99
N ILE A 106 3.51 8.68 3.60
CA ILE A 106 3.49 10.10 3.99
C ILE A 106 3.28 10.24 5.50
N ASP A 107 2.37 9.43 6.06
CA ASP A 107 2.14 9.38 7.49
C ASP A 107 3.27 8.59 8.16
N ASN A 108 3.91 9.21 9.15
CA ASN A 108 4.83 8.51 10.03
C ASN A 108 4.03 7.58 10.94
N LEU A 109 3.75 6.37 10.45
CA LEU A 109 3.11 5.34 11.24
C LEU A 109 4.00 5.02 12.45
N GLU A 110 3.45 5.19 13.65
CA GLU A 110 4.11 4.90 14.93
C GLU A 110 4.22 3.39 15.17
N ILE A 111 4.89 2.71 14.25
CA ILE A 111 5.15 1.29 14.32
C ILE A 111 6.36 1.05 15.22
N GLU A 112 6.12 0.43 16.36
CA GLU A 112 7.09 -0.26 17.19
C GLU A 112 7.26 -1.73 16.78
N SER A 113 8.51 -2.18 16.65
CA SER A 113 8.89 -3.58 16.42
C SER A 113 10.26 -3.81 17.04
N PRO A 114 10.56 -5.02 17.57
CA PRO A 114 11.93 -5.39 17.93
C PRO A 114 12.87 -5.47 16.72
N LEU A 115 12.32 -5.47 15.50
CA LEU A 115 13.08 -5.48 14.26
C LEU A 115 13.50 -4.07 13.86
N PRO A 116 14.59 -3.92 13.08
CA PRO A 116 14.95 -2.63 12.51
C PRO A 116 13.84 -2.10 11.60
N ILE A 117 13.42 -0.85 11.83
CA ILE A 117 12.43 -0.13 11.03
C ILE A 117 13.09 1.08 10.40
N ILE A 118 13.12 1.11 9.07
CA ILE A 118 13.57 2.26 8.30
C ILE A 118 12.36 3.04 7.82
N ARG A 119 12.25 4.27 8.29
CA ARG A 119 11.24 5.22 7.82
C ARG A 119 11.84 6.08 6.73
N SER A 120 11.20 6.10 5.57
CA SER A 120 11.65 6.86 4.41
C SER A 120 10.53 7.73 3.83
N ASN A 121 10.94 8.68 3.01
CA ASN A 121 10.07 9.43 2.10
C ASN A 121 9.31 8.49 1.17
N THR A 122 8.25 8.97 0.51
CA THR A 122 7.56 8.13 -0.48
C THR A 122 8.47 7.80 -1.66
N LEU A 123 8.17 6.72 -2.40
CA LEU A 123 8.93 6.37 -3.61
C LEU A 123 8.90 7.52 -4.64
N ASP A 124 7.77 8.20 -4.78
CA ASP A 124 7.61 9.37 -5.65
C ASP A 124 8.54 10.52 -5.26
N GLU A 125 8.62 10.85 -3.96
CA GLU A 125 9.53 11.89 -3.44
C GLU A 125 11.00 11.54 -3.70
N ILE A 126 11.38 10.27 -3.52
CA ILE A 126 12.76 9.81 -3.76
C ILE A 126 13.13 9.88 -5.24
N ILE A 127 12.17 9.65 -6.15
CA ILE A 127 12.39 9.81 -7.59
C ILE A 127 12.55 11.28 -7.94
N LYS A 128 11.66 12.15 -7.44
CA LYS A 128 11.69 13.60 -7.69
C LYS A 128 12.92 14.27 -7.10
N ASN A 129 13.41 13.79 -5.95
CA ASN A 129 14.60 14.30 -5.29
C ASN A 129 15.64 13.19 -5.03
N PRO A 130 16.55 12.93 -6.00
CA PRO A 130 17.56 11.88 -5.88
C PRO A 130 18.52 12.01 -4.69
N SER A 131 18.64 13.19 -4.07
CA SER A 131 19.48 13.36 -2.87
C SER A 131 18.99 12.52 -1.67
N LEU A 132 17.69 12.20 -1.63
CA LEU A 132 17.06 11.37 -0.61
C LEU A 132 17.55 9.91 -0.66
N LYS A 133 18.00 9.43 -1.82
CA LYS A 133 18.53 8.06 -1.99
C LYS A 133 19.75 7.82 -1.11
N LYS A 134 20.61 8.82 -0.93
CA LYS A 134 21.82 8.69 -0.12
C LYS A 134 21.47 8.48 1.35
N SER A 135 20.55 9.28 1.88
CA SER A 135 20.07 9.15 3.27
C SER A 135 19.44 7.77 3.52
N LEU A 136 18.54 7.34 2.61
CA LEU A 136 17.93 6.02 2.66
C LEU A 136 18.98 4.90 2.63
N TRP A 137 19.98 5.01 1.76
CA TRP A 137 21.03 4.00 1.63
C TRP A 137 21.87 3.86 2.90
N GLU A 138 22.26 4.96 3.53
CA GLU A 138 23.02 4.91 4.79
C GLU A 138 22.21 4.23 5.91
N ASN A 139 20.90 4.51 5.99
CA ASN A 139 20.03 3.83 6.96
C ASN A 139 19.92 2.33 6.68
N ILE A 140 19.73 1.95 5.41
CA ILE A 140 19.68 0.53 4.99
C ILE A 140 21.00 -0.17 5.33
N LYS A 141 22.12 0.48 5.02
CA LYS A 141 23.44 -0.07 5.28
C LYS A 141 23.68 -0.27 6.77
N LYS A 142 23.28 0.68 7.61
CA LYS A 142 23.47 0.61 9.05
C LYS A 142 22.61 -0.48 9.71
N ASP A 143 21.34 -0.57 9.31
CA ASP A 143 20.34 -1.31 10.08
C ASP A 143 19.97 -2.67 9.48
N LEU A 144 20.11 -2.83 8.16
CA LEU A 144 19.68 -4.04 7.43
C LEU A 144 20.80 -4.79 6.73
N ILE A 145 21.94 -4.15 6.45
CA ILE A 145 23.10 -4.79 5.80
C ILE A 145 24.24 -4.87 6.82
N LYS A 146 24.31 -6.00 7.53
CA LYS A 146 25.47 -6.37 8.34
C LYS A 146 26.44 -7.20 7.51
#